data_AF-A0A8T7FE19-F1
#
_entry.id   AF-A0A8T7FE19-F1
#
_cell.length_a   1.000
_cell.length_b   1.000
_cell.length_c   1.000
_cell.angle_alpha   90.00
_cell.angle_beta   90.00
_cell.angle_gamma   90.00
#
_symmetry.space_group_name_H-M   'P 1'
#
loop_
_entity.id
_entity.type
_entity.pdbx_description
1 polymer ?
#
loop_
_entity_poly.entity_id
_entity_poly.type
_entity_poly.pdbx_seq_one_letter_code
_entity_poly.pdbx_strand_id
1 'polypeptide(L)' 'DDPLAMYLEDAFTLPANIAGLPGIAFPVGFDARGLPVGMQLLGPRFREDAILRAAHAYQQVTDWHKKFPTVDVGR' A
#
# COMPACT_ATOMS: atom_id res chain seq x y z
N ASP A 1 3.73 -23.48 -5.48
CA ASP A 1 5.01 -24.22 -5.40
C ASP A 1 6.18 -23.52 -6.10
N ASP A 2 6.22 -22.18 -6.13
CA ASP A 2 7.43 -21.45 -6.49
C ASP A 2 7.97 -20.72 -5.24
N PRO A 3 9.04 -21.22 -4.62
CA PRO A 3 9.61 -20.60 -3.43
C PRO A 3 10.16 -19.19 -3.71
N LEU A 4 10.56 -18.86 -4.94
CA LEU A 4 11.00 -17.51 -5.29
C LEU A 4 9.81 -16.55 -5.36
N ALA A 5 8.67 -16.99 -5.88
CA ALA A 5 7.45 -16.18 -5.88
C ALA A 5 7.05 -15.79 -4.46
N MET A 6 7.13 -16.72 -3.50
CA MET A 6 6.88 -16.45 -2.08
C MET A 6 7.81 -15.38 -1.50
N TYR A 7 9.11 -15.41 -1.82
CA TYR A 7 10.05 -14.37 -1.39
C TYR A 7 9.81 -13.00 -2.05
N LEU A 8 9.22 -12.98 -3.24
CA LEU A 8 8.96 -11.73 -3.95
C LEU A 8 7.71 -11.00 -3.41
N GLU A 9 6.83 -11.71 -2.69
CA GLU A 9 5.61 -11.13 -2.10
C GLU A 9 5.92 -10.03 -1.09
N ASP A 10 6.99 -10.18 -0.30
CA ASP A 10 7.39 -9.23 0.74
C ASP A 10 8.66 -8.43 0.41
N ALA A 11 9.19 -8.55 -0.81
CA ALA A 11 10.42 -7.88 -1.24
C ALA A 11 10.39 -6.35 -1.02
N PHE A 12 9.21 -5.73 -1.12
CA PHE A 12 9.04 -4.29 -0.91
C PHE A 12 8.65 -3.89 0.51
N THR A 13 8.25 -4.83 1.37
CA THR A 13 7.76 -4.56 2.73
C THR A 13 8.80 -4.96 3.78
N LEU A 14 9.54 -6.05 3.54
CA LEU A 14 10.55 -6.60 4.46
C LEU A 14 11.69 -5.64 4.82
N PRO A 15 12.28 -4.86 3.89
CA PRO A 15 13.40 -3.98 4.22
C PRO A 15 13.05 -2.91 5.27
N ALA A 16 11.81 -2.40 5.25
CA ALA A 16 11.35 -1.39 6.20
C ALA A 16 11.28 -1.94 7.64
N ASN A 17 10.82 -3.18 7.80
CA ASN A 17 10.75 -3.86 9.10
C ASN A 17 12.14 -4.05 9.70
N ILE A 18 13.11 -4.51 8.89
CA ILE A 18 14.49 -4.69 9.34
C ILE A 18 15.14 -3.35 9.69
N ALA A 19 14.87 -2.31 8.90
CA ALA A 19 15.41 -0.98 9.12
C ALA A 19 14.73 -0.22 10.28
N GLY A 20 13.61 -0.72 10.82
CA GLY A 20 12.81 -0.05 11.86
C GLY A 20 12.29 1.31 11.39
N LEU A 21 11.92 1.42 10.12
CA LEU A 21 11.40 2.65 9.53
C LEU A 21 9.87 2.65 9.56
N PRO A 22 9.22 3.78 9.88
CA PRO A 22 7.78 3.87 9.77
C PRO A 22 7.37 3.82 8.29
N GLY A 23 6.32 3.05 8.00
CA GLY A 23 5.77 2.89 6.67
C GLY A 23 4.25 2.93 6.68
N ILE A 24 3.65 3.40 5.59
CA ILE A 24 2.20 3.37 5.37
C ILE A 24 1.91 2.85 3.96
N ALA A 25 0.94 1.95 3.84
CA ALA A 25 0.35 1.54 2.58
C ALA A 25 -1.05 2.14 2.45
N PHE A 26 -1.36 2.75 1.31
CA PHE A 26 -2.65 3.40 1.07
C PHE A 26 -3.09 3.25 -0.40
N PRO A 27 -4.40 3.28 -0.70
CA PRO A 27 -4.91 3.04 -2.05
C PRO A 27 -4.61 4.20 -2.98
N VAL A 28 -4.14 3.88 -4.19
CA VAL A 28 -3.79 4.89 -5.21
C VAL A 28 -4.49 4.68 -6.55
N GLY A 29 -5.29 3.63 -6.69
CA GLY A 29 -6.00 3.36 -7.93
C GLY A 29 -6.49 1.93 -8.05
N PHE A 30 -6.84 1.59 -9.28
CA PHE A 30 -7.18 0.24 -9.70
C PHE A 30 -6.40 -0.08 -10.99
N ASP A 31 -6.03 -1.33 -11.18
CA ASP A 31 -5.43 -1.79 -12.43
C ASP A 31 -6.48 -1.93 -13.55
N ALA A 32 -6.04 -2.29 -14.76
CA ALA A 32 -6.94 -2.47 -15.91
C ALA A 32 -7.98 -3.59 -15.73
N ARG A 33 -7.81 -4.47 -14.73
CA ARG A 33 -8.73 -5.54 -14.38
C ARG A 33 -9.66 -5.16 -13.22
N GLY A 34 -9.58 -3.93 -12.72
CA GLY A 34 -10.37 -3.47 -11.58
C GLY A 34 -9.89 -4.01 -10.24
N LEU A 35 -8.63 -4.45 -10.13
CA LEU A 35 -8.03 -4.83 -8.84
C LEU A 35 -7.41 -3.62 -8.15
N PRO A 36 -7.58 -3.46 -6.83
CA PRO A 36 -7.06 -2.31 -6.11
C PRO A 36 -5.52 -2.30 -6.10
N VAL A 37 -4.95 -1.12 -6.34
CA VAL A 37 -3.51 -0.86 -6.32
C VAL A 37 -3.19 0.04 -5.13
N GLY A 38 -2.23 -0.40 -4.30
CA GLY A 38 -1.69 0.37 -3.18
C GLY A 38 -0.31 0.95 -3.49
N MET A 39 0.05 2.02 -2.77
CA MET A 39 1.40 2.57 -2.73
C MET A 39 1.93 2.50 -1.30
N GLN A 40 3.22 2.16 -1.16
CA GLN A 40 3.93 2.22 0.12
C GLN A 40 4.79 3.48 0.20
N LEU A 41 4.64 4.24 1.28
CA LEU A 41 5.49 5.37 1.62
C LEU A 41 6.25 5.06 2.91
N LEU A 42 7.58 5.23 2.87
CA LEU A 42 8.45 5.08 4.03
C LEU A 42 8.93 6.44 4.52
N GLY A 43 8.98 6.62 5.83
CA GLY A 43 9.45 7.85 6.47
C GLY A 43 10.76 7.64 7.24
N PRO A 44 11.42 8.73 7.67
CA PRO A 44 12.50 8.66 8.64
C PRO A 44 12.02 8.07 9.98
N ARG A 45 12.96 7.53 10.77
CA ARG A 45 12.65 7.00 12.12
C ARG A 45 11.90 8.04 12.98
N PHE A 46 10.85 7.59 13.67
CA PHE A 46 10.00 8.40 14.56
C PHE A 46 9.30 9.59 13.88
N ARG A 47 9.12 9.52 12.55
CA ARG A 47 8.42 10.55 11.75
C ARG A 47 7.11 10.04 11.15
N GLU A 48 6.37 9.26 11.93
CA GLU A 48 5.00 8.82 11.62
C GLU A 48 4.11 10.02 11.29
N ASP A 49 4.33 11.15 11.97
CA ASP A 49 3.65 12.42 11.73
C ASP A 49 3.76 12.89 10.28
N ALA A 50 4.94 12.74 9.66
CA ALA A 50 5.20 13.20 8.31
C ALA A 50 4.50 12.30 7.28
N ILE A 51 4.63 10.97 7.43
CA ILE A 51 4.01 10.02 6.50
C ILE A 51 2.48 10.05 6.60
N LEU A 52 1.92 10.22 7.80
CA LEU A 52 0.47 10.35 7.99
C LEU A 52 -0.06 11.64 7.38
N ARG A 53 0.64 12.77 7.55
CA ARG A 53 0.24 14.03 6.91
C ARG A 53 0.30 13.95 5.39
N ALA A 54 1.32 13.29 4.83
CA ALA A 54 1.45 13.09 3.39
C ALA A 54 0.31 12.22 2.84
N ALA A 55 0.04 11.07 3.46
CA ALA A 55 -1.05 10.18 3.08
C ALA A 55 -2.42 10.88 3.24
N HIS A 56 -2.62 11.64 4.32
CA HIS A 56 -3.83 12.42 4.52
C HIS A 56 -4.01 13.49 3.44
N ALA A 57 -2.98 14.26 3.10
CA ALA A 57 -3.04 15.25 2.03
C ALA A 57 -3.38 14.61 0.68
N TYR A 58 -2.81 13.45 0.37
CA TYR A 58 -3.15 12.66 -0.81
C TYR A 58 -4.60 12.18 -0.80
N GLN A 59 -5.08 11.72 0.36
CA GLN A 59 -6.47 11.30 0.55
C GLN A 59 -7.46 12.45 0.37
N GLN A 60 -7.11 13.69 0.75
CA GLN A 60 -7.98 14.85 0.57
C GLN A 60 -8.22 15.22 -0.90
N VAL A 61 -7.30 14.83 -1.79
CA VAL A 61 -7.39 15.13 -3.24
C VAL A 61 -7.76 13.91 -4.09
N THR A 62 -8.06 12.76 -3.46
CA THR A 62 -8.44 11.53 -4.15
C THR A 62 -9.56 10.79 -3.43
N ASP A 63 -10.39 10.06 -4.18
CA ASP A 63 -11.49 9.26 -3.60
C ASP A 63 -11.22 7.74 -3.64
N TRP A 64 -9.96 7.32 -3.83
CA TRP A 64 -9.62 5.89 -3.93
C TRP A 64 -10.04 5.11 -2.68
N HIS A 65 -9.90 5.72 -1.50
CA HIS A 65 -10.29 5.18 -0.22
C HIS A 65 -11.81 4.94 -0.06
N LYS A 66 -12.65 5.48 -0.95
CA LYS A 66 -14.11 5.30 -0.96
C LYS A 66 -14.57 4.24 -1.97
N LYS A 67 -13.68 3.76 -2.83
CA LYS A 67 -14.01 2.80 -3.90
C LYS A 67 -13.75 1.38 -3.42
N PHE A 68 -14.67 0.49 -3.76
CA PHE A 68 -14.59 -0.93 -3.43
C PHE A 68 -14.52 -1.75 -4.73
N PRO A 69 -13.72 -2.83 -4.76
CA PRO A 69 -13.73 -3.73 -5.90
C PRO A 69 -15.12 -4.38 -6.02
N THR A 70 -15.65 -4.43 -7.23
CA THR A 70 -16.78 -5.30 -7.56
C THR A 70 -16.25 -6.72 -7.61
N VAL A 71 -16.27 -7.41 -6.47
CA VAL A 71 -15.92 -8.82 -6.42
C VAL A 71 -17.07 -9.59 -7.06
N ASP A 72 -16.82 -10.20 -8.22
CA ASP A 72 -17.69 -11.27 -8.71
C ASP A 72 -17.46 -12.49 -7.81
N VAL A 73 -18.24 -12.57 -6.75
CA VAL A 73 -18.26 -13.74 -5.88
C VAL A 73 -19.01 -14.81 -6.66
N GLY A 74 -18.28 -15.52 -7.52
CA GLY A 74 -18.82 -16.59 -8.37
C GLY A 74 -19.81 -17.45 -7.59
N ARG A 75 -21.09 -17.27 -7.93
CA ARG A 75 -22.18 -18.19 -7.66
C ARG A 75 -22.57 -18.86 -8.96
#